data_AF-A0A969BK19-F1
#
_entry.id   AF-A0A969BK19-F1
#
_cell.length_a   1.000
_cell.length_b   1.000
_cell.length_c   1.000
_cell.angle_alpha   90.00
_cell.angle_beta   90.00
_cell.angle_gamma   90.00
#
_symmetry.space_group_name_H-M   'P 1'
#
loop_
_entity.id
_entity.type
_entity.pdbx_description
1 polymer ?
#
loop_
_entity_poly.entity_id
_entity_poly.type
_entity_poly.pdbx_seq_one_letter_code
_entity_poly.pdbx_strand_id
1 'polypeptide(L)' 'MYKPFLDHLERSLFQKFDLQSRPIPAGLESRVSDRGKNPATIRSWHYQCPELRKIRYTYIDAGASA' A
#
# COMPACT_ATOMS: atom_id res chain seq x y z
N MET A 1 -4.13 9.45 10.30
CA MET A 1 -4.59 10.49 9.34
C MET A 1 -4.71 9.98 7.90
N TYR A 2 -3.75 9.23 7.34
CA TYR A 2 -3.72 8.91 5.90
C TYR A 2 -4.64 7.76 5.41
N LYS A 3 -5.26 7.00 6.33
CA LYS A 3 -6.12 5.86 5.97
C LYS A 3 -7.27 6.22 5.00
N PRO A 4 -8.00 7.34 5.15
CA PRO A 4 -9.05 7.72 4.19
C PRO A 4 -8.52 7.99 2.77
N PHE A 5 -7.28 8.46 2.64
CA PHE A 5 -6.65 8.65 1.33
C PHE A 5 -6.32 7.31 0.66
N LEU A 6 -5.85 6.33 1.44
CA LEU A 6 -5.66 4.96 0.95
C LEU A 6 -6.99 4.37 0.44
N ASP A 7 -8.06 4.49 1.23
CA ASP A 7 -9.38 3.95 0.88
C ASP A 7 -9.94 4.61 -0.39
N HIS A 8 -9.82 5.93 -0.48
CA HIS A 8 -10.25 6.68 -1.66
C HIS A 8 -9.40 6.33 -2.89
N LEU A 9 -8.08 6.17 -2.73
CA LEU A 9 -7.16 5.78 -3.80
C LEU A 9 -7.52 4.40 -4.34
N GLU A 10 -7.65 3.40 -3.46
CA GLU A 10 -7.99 2.03 -3.85
C GLU A 10 -9.32 2.02 -4.62
N ARG A 11 -10.36 2.63 -4.05
CA ARG A 11 -11.66 2.74 -4.72
C ARG A 11 -11.54 3.39 -6.10
N SER A 12 -10.82 4.51 -6.20
CA SER A 12 -10.67 5.24 -7.45
C SER A 12 -9.90 4.44 -8.51
N LEU A 13 -8.86 3.69 -8.10
CA LEU A 13 -8.08 2.87 -9.02
C LEU A 13 -8.91 1.71 -9.56
N PHE A 14 -9.58 0.94 -8.70
CA PHE A 14 -10.40 -0.20 -9.10
C PHE A 14 -11.66 0.21 -9.88
N GLN A 15 -12.16 1.44 -9.71
CA GLN A 15 -13.28 1.95 -10.50
C GLN A 15 -12.88 2.45 -11.90
N LYS A 16 -11.63 2.90 -12.08
CA LYS A 16 -11.19 3.57 -13.31
C LYS A 16 -10.35 2.69 -14.22
N PHE A 17 -9.71 1.65 -13.69
CA PHE A 17 -8.74 0.85 -14.41
C PHE A 17 -8.99 -0.64 -14.23
N ASP A 18 -8.70 -1.42 -15.26
CA ASP A 18 -8.63 -2.88 -15.19
C ASP A 18 -7.29 -3.31 -14.58
N LEU A 19 -7.21 -3.24 -13.24
CA LEU A 19 -5.97 -3.48 -12.51
C LEU A 19 -5.60 -4.96 -12.47
N GLN A 20 -4.36 -5.26 -12.85
CA GLN A 20 -3.74 -6.56 -12.69
C GLN A 20 -2.70 -6.51 -11.58
N SER A 21 -2.80 -7.44 -10.61
CA SER A 21 -1.80 -7.56 -9.55
C SER A 21 -0.44 -7.97 -10.12
N ARG A 22 0.63 -7.35 -9.61
CA ARG A 22 2.01 -7.73 -9.89
C ARG A 22 2.67 -8.28 -8.64
N PRO A 23 3.55 -9.29 -8.77
CA PRO A 23 4.25 -9.82 -7.62
C PRO A 23 5.07 -8.73 -6.92
N ILE A 24 5.06 -8.80 -5.60
CA ILE A 24 5.97 -8.09 -4.72
C ILE A 24 6.94 -9.15 -4.16
N PRO A 25 8.25 -8.88 -4.09
CA PRO A 25 9.17 -9.83 -3.45
C PRO A 25 8.73 -10.15 -2.03
N ALA A 26 8.82 -11.43 -1.65
CA ALA A 26 8.36 -11.90 -0.35
C ALA A 26 8.97 -11.09 0.80
N GLY A 27 8.14 -10.72 1.77
CA GLY A 27 8.51 -9.89 2.91
C GLY A 27 8.52 -8.38 2.62
N LEU A 28 8.19 -7.94 1.40
CA LEU A 28 8.03 -6.52 1.05
C LEU A 28 6.57 -6.10 0.85
N GLU A 29 5.63 -7.04 0.83
CA GLU A 29 4.19 -6.80 0.79
C GLU A 29 3.66 -6.24 2.11
N SER A 30 4.15 -6.74 3.24
CA SER A 30 3.81 -6.27 4.57
C SER A 30 4.93 -6.58 5.54
N ARG A 31 5.26 -5.61 6.40
CA ARG A 31 6.22 -5.83 7.48
C ARG A 31 5.80 -5.06 8.72
N VAL A 32 5.93 -5.70 9.87
CA VAL A 32 5.82 -5.04 11.16
C VAL A 32 7.24 -4.78 11.66
N SER A 33 7.48 -3.55 12.09
CA SER A 33 8.71 -3.14 12.74
C SER A 33 8.53 -3.29 14.23
N ASP A 34 9.33 -4.18 14.82
CA ASP A 34 9.46 -4.32 16.28
C ASP A 34 10.49 -3.33 16.85
N ARG A 35 11.04 -2.45 16.00
CA ARG A 35 11.99 -1.41 16.39
C ARG A 35 11.24 -0.20 16.95
N GLY A 36 11.54 0.17 18.19
CA GLY A 36 10.98 1.35 18.86
C GLY A 36 9.99 0.99 19.97
N LYS A 37 9.39 1.99 20.62
CA LYS A 37 8.41 1.78 21.70
C LYS A 37 7.03 1.34 21.19
N ASN A 38 6.71 1.66 19.93
CA ASN A 38 5.41 1.37 19.32
C ASN A 38 5.62 0.63 17.99
N PRO A 39 4.83 -0.42 17.72
CA PRO A 39 4.93 -1.16 16.47
C PRO A 39 4.53 -0.29 15.28
N ALA A 40 5.29 -0.36 14.19
CA ALA A 40 4.94 0.29 12.94
C ALA A 40 4.72 -0.76 11.85
N THR A 41 3.61 -0.69 11.14
CA THR A 41 3.27 -1.60 10.04
C THR A 41 3.44 -0.87 8.71
N ILE A 42 4.22 -1.44 7.80
CA ILE A 42 4.27 -1.05 6.40
C ILE A 42 3.50 -2.07 5.57
N ARG A 43 2.70 -1.60 4.61
CA ARG A 43 2.02 -2.42 3.59
C ARG A 43 2.25 -1.82 2.22
N SER A 44 2.49 -2.65 1.23
CA SER A 44 2.74 -2.25 -0.16
C SER A 44 1.81 -2.98 -1.11
N TRP A 45 1.41 -2.28 -2.17
CA TRP A 45 0.61 -2.82 -3.26
C TRP A 45 1.29 -2.54 -4.59
N HIS A 46 1.12 -3.43 -5.56
CA HIS A 46 1.76 -3.35 -6.87
C HIS A 46 0.82 -3.86 -7.95
N TYR A 47 0.48 -2.98 -8.89
CA TYR A 47 -0.43 -3.27 -10.00
C TYR A 47 0.12 -2.75 -11.32
N GLN A 48 -0.51 -3.18 -12.41
CA GLN A 48 -0.39 -2.64 -13.75
C GLN A 48 -1.76 -2.63 -14.43
N CYS A 49 -1.91 -1.84 -15.48
CA CYS A 49 -3.02 -1.88 -16.42
C CYS A 49 -2.52 -1.42 -17.80
N PRO A 50 -3.33 -1.50 -18.88
CA PRO A 50 -2.91 -1.08 -20.22
C PRO A 50 -2.38 0.37 -20.29
N GLU A 51 -2.97 1.27 -19.51
CA GLU A 51 -2.64 2.71 -19.49
C GLU A 51 -1.43 3.02 -18.59
N LEU A 52 -1.21 2.22 -17.54
CA LEU A 52 -0.20 2.46 -16.52
C LEU A 52 0.69 1.22 -16.35
N ARG A 53 1.91 1.31 -16.90
CA ARG A 53 2.92 0.23 -16.81
C ARG A 53 3.24 -0.23 -15.39
N LYS A 54 3.00 0.63 -14.40
CA LYS A 54 3.27 0.37 -12.98
C LYS A 54 2.49 1.33 -12.08
N ILE A 55 1.77 0.77 -11.13
CA ILE A 55 1.13 1.46 -10.02
C ILE A 55 1.68 0.82 -8.75
N ARG A 56 2.40 1.57 -7.92
CA ARG A 56 2.89 1.08 -6.62
C ARG A 56 2.65 2.14 -5.57
N TYR A 57 2.03 1.74 -4.48
CA TYR A 57 1.82 2.60 -3.32
C TYR A 57 2.07 1.82 -2.04
N THR A 58 2.32 2.57 -0.98
CA THR A 58 2.67 2.05 0.34
C THR A 58 1.92 2.85 1.39
N TYR A 59 1.43 2.16 2.40
CA TYR A 59 0.84 2.74 3.59
C TYR A 59 1.69 2.34 4.80
N ILE A 60 2.04 3.32 5.61
CA ILE A 60 2.75 3.11 6.87
C ILE A 60 1.85 3.57 8.00
N ASP A 61 1.59 2.67 8.92
CA ASP A 61 0.89 2.92 10.18
C ASP A 61 1.89 2.81 11.33
N ALA A 62 2.29 3.94 11.91
CA ALA A 62 3.17 3.99 13.08
C ALA A 62 2.37 4.10 14.41
N GLY A 63 1.07 3.79 14.38
CA GLY A 63 0.19 3.91 15.54
C GLY A 63 0.09 5.34 16.06
N ALA A 64 -0.09 5.49 17.37
CA ALA A 64 -0.22 6.80 18.03
C ALA A 64 1.08 7.64 18.06
N SER A 65 2.17 7.16 17.45
CA SER A 65 3.46 7.87 17.38
C SER A 65 3.65 8.70 16.10
N ALA A 66 2.66 8.69 15.21
CA ALA A 66 2.66 9.47 13.97
C ALA A 66 2.12 10.88 14.17
#